data_AF-A0A3D4HHG6-F1
#
_entry.id   AF-A0A3D4HHG6-F1
#
_cell.length_a   1.000
_cell.length_b   1.000
_cell.length_c   1.000
_cell.angle_alpha   90.00
_cell.angle_beta   90.00
_cell.angle_gamma   90.00
#
_symmetry.space_group_name_H-M   'P 1'
#
loop_
_entity.id
_entity.type
_entity.pdbx_description
1 polymer ?
#
loop_
_entity_poly.entity_id
_entity_poly.type
_entity_poly.pdbx_seq_one_letter_code
_entity_poly.pdbx_strand_id
1 'polypeptide(L)'
;MRFQKRLRSFLYFYAFTLGIAYSLSANDQPSTQDNYPPNYPEAFLLGVVEGVTEYLPISSTGHLILVNHYLKLDEPTPILDGKGEPIQIKKNGTERTLTLQDAINAYSIVIQGGAIIAVVLLYWRRIVTILQGILGRNPEGLLLARNLIFAFLPAAILGLLLDDIIE
;
A
#
# COMPACT_ATOMS: atom_id res chain seq x y z
N MET A 1 -2.57 -16.93 -26.05
CA MET A 1 -3.00 -15.63 -26.63
C MET A 1 -4.30 -15.02 -26.05
N ARG A 2 -5.14 -15.73 -25.26
CA ARG A 2 -6.39 -15.14 -24.70
C ARG A 2 -6.20 -14.27 -23.44
N PHE A 3 -5.12 -14.48 -22.69
CA PHE A 3 -4.80 -13.72 -21.47
C PHE A 3 -4.37 -12.27 -21.76
N GLN A 4 -3.53 -12.07 -22.79
CA GLN A 4 -3.08 -10.72 -23.16
C GLN A 4 -4.18 -9.81 -23.69
N LYS A 5 -5.22 -10.36 -24.34
CA LYS A 5 -6.37 -9.56 -24.78
C LYS A 5 -7.22 -9.07 -23.59
N ARG A 6 -7.43 -9.93 -22.58
CA ARG A 6 -8.13 -9.53 -21.35
C ARG A 6 -7.33 -8.49 -20.55
N LEU A 7 -6.01 -8.65 -20.50
CA LEU A 7 -5.13 -7.71 -19.80
C LEU A 7 -5.12 -6.31 -20.45
N ARG A 8 -5.08 -6.23 -21.79
CA ARG A 8 -5.17 -4.94 -22.50
C ARG A 8 -6.54 -4.28 -22.30
N SER A 9 -7.64 -5.03 -22.38
CA SER A 9 -8.97 -4.48 -22.09
C SER A 9 -9.11 -3.99 -20.65
N PHE A 10 -8.47 -4.66 -19.69
CA PHE A 10 -8.44 -4.22 -18.29
C PHE A 10 -7.61 -2.94 -18.10
N LEU A 11 -6.45 -2.86 -18.76
CA LEU A 11 -5.61 -1.65 -18.79
C LEU A 11 -6.33 -0.45 -19.41
N TYR A 12 -7.07 -0.66 -20.50
CA TYR A 12 -7.86 0.42 -21.12
C TYR A 12 -9.05 0.83 -20.25
N PHE A 13 -9.71 -0.12 -19.58
CA PHE A 13 -10.80 0.20 -18.65
C PHE A 13 -10.28 0.99 -17.44
N TYR A 14 -9.12 0.60 -16.89
CA TYR A 14 -8.47 1.30 -15.80
C TYR A 14 -7.99 2.72 -16.20
N ALA A 15 -7.36 2.86 -17.36
CA ALA A 15 -6.96 4.16 -17.91
C ALA A 15 -8.18 5.06 -18.20
N PHE A 16 -9.29 4.47 -18.64
CA PHE A 16 -10.54 5.18 -18.87
C PHE A 16 -11.18 5.68 -17.56
N THR A 17 -11.20 4.86 -16.51
CA THR A 17 -11.68 5.27 -15.18
C THR A 17 -10.79 6.35 -14.57
N LEU A 18 -9.47 6.28 -14.77
CA LEU A 18 -8.52 7.32 -14.38
C LEU A 18 -8.73 8.63 -15.16
N GLY A 19 -9.00 8.54 -16.47
CA GLY A 19 -9.28 9.72 -17.30
C GLY A 19 -10.56 10.45 -16.88
N ILE A 20 -11.61 9.71 -16.51
CA ILE A 20 -12.85 10.30 -15.97
C ILE A 20 -12.60 10.96 -14.61
N ALA A 21 -11.89 10.29 -13.71
CA ALA A 21 -11.52 10.85 -12.40
C ALA A 21 -10.68 12.13 -12.54
N TYR A 22 -9.73 12.15 -13.49
CA TYR A 22 -8.93 13.34 -13.79
C TYR A 22 -9.78 14.48 -14.36
N SER A 23 -10.73 14.19 -15.26
CA SER A 23 -11.62 15.21 -15.83
C SER A 23 -12.56 15.84 -14.80
N LEU A 24 -12.91 15.09 -13.74
CA LEU A 24 -13.68 15.57 -12.60
C LEU A 24 -12.83 16.37 -11.60
N SER A 25 -11.52 16.11 -11.57
CA SER A 25 -10.53 16.79 -10.71
C SER A 25 -9.97 18.08 -11.33
N ALA A 26 -10.00 18.22 -12.66
CA ALA A 26 -9.35 19.30 -13.39
C ALA A 26 -10.08 20.67 -13.40
N ASN A 27 -11.16 20.86 -12.63
CA ASN A 27 -11.99 22.07 -12.72
C ASN A 27 -11.84 23.10 -11.59
N ASP A 28 -10.83 23.01 -10.73
CA ASP A 28 -10.55 24.07 -9.75
C ASP A 28 -9.05 24.40 -9.66
N GLN A 29 -8.66 25.56 -10.20
CA GLN A 29 -7.47 26.33 -9.85
C GLN A 29 -7.79 27.82 -10.08
N PRO A 30 -7.50 28.75 -9.13
CA PRO A 30 -6.09 29.11 -8.90
C PRO A 30 -5.69 29.55 -7.46
N SER A 31 -4.37 29.44 -7.21
CA SER A 31 -3.53 30.27 -6.34
C SER A 31 -3.69 30.22 -4.80
N THR A 32 -3.25 29.12 -4.19
CA THR A 32 -2.28 29.11 -3.07
C THR A 32 -1.62 27.74 -3.09
N GLN A 33 -0.36 27.66 -2.66
CA GLN A 33 0.38 26.40 -2.59
C GLN A 33 -0.19 25.55 -1.44
N ASP A 34 -1.31 24.90 -1.71
CA ASP A 34 -2.09 24.12 -0.77
C ASP A 34 -1.45 22.73 -0.63
N ASN A 35 -0.30 22.69 0.06
CA ASN A 35 0.33 21.46 0.53
C ASN A 35 -0.47 20.90 1.72
N TYR A 36 -1.63 20.32 1.44
CA TYR A 36 -2.44 19.59 2.41
C TYR A 36 -2.21 18.08 2.26
N PRO A 37 -2.39 17.29 3.34
CA PRO A 37 -2.46 15.82 3.23
C PRO A 37 -3.50 15.41 2.19
N PRO A 38 -3.38 14.22 1.58
CA PRO A 38 -4.20 13.83 0.44
C PRO A 38 -5.67 14.03 0.75
N ASN A 39 -6.33 14.74 -0.16
CA ASN A 39 -7.75 15.03 -0.05
C ASN A 39 -8.53 13.70 0.02
N TYR A 40 -9.71 13.65 0.62
CA TYR A 40 -10.52 12.42 0.70
C TYR A 40 -10.63 11.63 -0.63
N PRO A 41 -10.73 12.26 -1.82
CA PRO A 41 -10.72 11.55 -3.10
C PRO A 41 -9.36 10.93 -3.47
N GLU A 42 -8.26 11.59 -3.13
CA GLU A 42 -6.89 11.13 -3.40
C GLU A 42 -6.53 9.96 -2.46
N ALA A 43 -6.89 10.08 -1.19
CA ALA A 43 -6.79 8.98 -0.23
C ALA A 43 -7.60 7.76 -0.71
N PHE A 44 -8.83 7.97 -1.18
CA PHE A 44 -9.62 6.89 -1.75
C PHE A 44 -8.94 6.24 -2.96
N LEU A 45 -8.39 7.03 -3.88
CA LEU A 45 -7.68 6.52 -5.05
C LEU A 45 -6.43 5.72 -4.65
N LEU A 46 -5.61 6.24 -3.74
CA LEU A 46 -4.43 5.54 -3.21
C LEU A 46 -4.82 4.21 -2.56
N GLY A 47 -5.92 4.18 -1.77
CA GLY A 47 -6.43 2.96 -1.18
C GLY A 47 -6.92 1.92 -2.20
N VAL A 48 -7.56 2.36 -3.29
CA VAL A 48 -7.97 1.47 -4.39
C VAL A 48 -6.76 0.95 -5.16
N VAL A 49 -5.80 1.81 -5.47
CA VAL A 49 -4.56 1.43 -6.16
C VAL A 49 -3.83 0.37 -5.34
N GLU A 50 -3.53 0.66 -4.08
CA GLU A 50 -2.84 -0.29 -3.19
C GLU A 50 -3.63 -1.59 -3.04
N GLY A 51 -4.93 -1.49 -2.76
CA GLY A 51 -5.78 -2.66 -2.57
C GLY A 51 -5.88 -3.55 -3.81
N VAL A 52 -5.68 -3.03 -5.02
CA VAL A 52 -5.63 -3.83 -6.25
C VAL A 52 -4.21 -4.32 -6.53
N THR A 53 -3.22 -3.44 -6.44
CA THR A 53 -1.83 -3.75 -6.82
C THR A 53 -1.14 -4.67 -5.82
N GLU A 54 -1.58 -4.73 -4.57
CA GLU A 54 -1.02 -5.63 -3.56
C GLU A 54 -1.30 -7.12 -3.85
N TYR A 55 -2.41 -7.42 -4.54
CA TYR A 55 -2.76 -8.79 -4.92
C TYR A 55 -2.34 -9.17 -6.34
N LEU A 56 -1.89 -8.19 -7.13
CA LEU A 56 -1.32 -8.43 -8.45
C LEU A 56 0.21 -8.42 -8.34
N PRO A 57 0.94 -9.32 -9.02
CA PRO A 57 2.40 -9.34 -9.01
C PRO A 57 2.96 -8.21 -9.92
N ILE A 58 2.66 -6.95 -9.56
CA ILE A 58 2.99 -5.75 -10.34
C ILE A 58 3.72 -4.68 -9.51
N SER A 59 4.13 -4.98 -8.28
CA SER A 59 4.81 -4.08 -7.33
C SER A 59 3.97 -2.86 -6.91
N SER A 60 3.36 -2.95 -5.73
CA SER A 60 2.57 -1.87 -5.10
C SER A 60 3.44 -0.64 -4.80
N THR A 61 4.64 -0.85 -4.24
CA THR A 61 5.61 0.23 -3.95
C THR A 61 5.97 1.05 -5.18
N GLY A 62 6.20 0.40 -6.33
CA GLY A 62 6.54 1.09 -7.58
C GLY A 62 5.40 1.96 -8.14
N HIS A 63 4.15 1.49 -8.02
CA HIS A 63 2.97 2.25 -8.44
C HIS A 63 2.70 3.43 -7.51
N LEU A 64 2.91 3.25 -6.21
CA LEU A 64 2.71 4.30 -5.22
C LEU A 64 3.74 5.43 -5.38
N ILE A 65 5.02 5.09 -5.65
CA ILE A 65 6.06 6.08 -6.00
C ILE A 65 5.67 6.86 -7.26
N LEU A 66 5.19 6.16 -8.30
CA LEU A 66 4.80 6.81 -9.55
C LEU A 66 3.61 7.74 -9.36
N VAL A 67 2.60 7.33 -8.60
CA VAL A 67 1.43 8.15 -8.28
C VAL A 67 1.82 9.36 -7.44
N ASN A 68 2.71 9.20 -6.44
CA ASN A 68 3.20 10.30 -5.63
C ASN A 68 3.97 11.33 -6.49
N HIS A 69 4.82 10.87 -7.41
CA HIS A 69 5.54 11.73 -8.36
C HIS A 69 4.58 12.49 -9.30
N TYR A 70 3.54 11.83 -9.80
CA TYR A 70 2.53 12.48 -10.64
C TYR A 70 1.64 13.47 -9.87
N LEU A 71 1.39 13.22 -8.58
CA LEU A 71 0.65 14.11 -7.69
C LEU A 71 1.53 15.20 -7.06
N LYS A 72 2.85 15.25 -7.36
CA LYS A 72 3.84 16.17 -6.77
C LYS A 72 3.94 16.08 -5.25
N LEU A 73 3.65 14.90 -4.70
CA LEU A 73 3.69 14.63 -3.27
C LEU A 73 5.07 14.15 -2.78
N ASP A 74 6.03 14.05 -3.70
CA ASP A 74 7.43 13.69 -3.51
C ASP A 74 8.34 14.88 -3.17
N GLU A 75 7.80 16.11 -3.20
CA GLU A 75 8.53 17.27 -2.70
C GLU A 75 8.67 17.18 -1.18
N PRO A 76 9.88 17.36 -0.61
CA PRO A 76 10.12 17.39 0.84
C PRO A 76 9.58 18.71 1.42
N THR A 77 8.27 18.90 1.29
CA THR A 77 7.55 20.04 1.81
C THR A 77 7.37 19.83 3.32
N PRO A 78 7.85 20.78 4.15
CA PRO A 78 7.57 20.76 5.58
C PRO A 78 6.07 20.84 5.81
N ILE A 79 5.54 19.95 6.64
CA ILE A 79 4.18 20.09 7.16
C ILE A 79 4.21 21.26 8.14
N LEU A 80 3.38 22.26 7.88
CA LEU A 80 3.28 23.45 8.71
C LEU A 80 2.21 23.25 9.79
N ASP A 81 2.48 23.72 11.01
CA ASP A 81 1.49 23.82 12.09
C ASP A 81 0.41 24.86 11.72
N GLY A 82 -0.69 24.93 12.47
CA GLY A 82 -1.72 25.96 12.33
C GLY A 82 -1.24 27.41 12.50
N LYS A 83 0.05 27.61 12.82
CA LYS A 83 0.75 28.89 12.89
C LYS A 83 1.68 29.16 11.69
N GLY A 84 1.78 28.25 10.73
CA GLY A 84 2.66 28.37 9.56
C GLY A 84 4.12 27.95 9.79
N GLU A 85 4.45 27.46 10.99
CA GLU A 85 5.80 27.00 11.32
C GLU A 85 5.97 25.51 11.00
N PRO A 86 7.12 25.06 10.47
CA PRO A 86 7.37 23.65 10.19
C PRO A 86 7.31 22.82 11.48
N ILE A 87 6.51 21.74 11.45
CA ILE A 87 6.37 20.84 12.60
C ILE A 87 7.66 20.03 12.75
N GLN A 88 8.34 20.22 13.87
CA GLN A 88 9.55 19.47 14.21
C GLN A 88 9.21 18.35 15.20
N ILE A 89 9.61 17.12 14.88
CA ILE A 89 9.54 15.98 15.80
C ILE A 89 10.95 15.66 16.30
N LYS A 90 11.08 15.49 17.61
CA LYS A 90 12.26 14.89 18.23
C LYS A 90 12.12 13.37 18.20
N LYS A 91 12.89 12.71 17.33
CA LYS A 91 13.01 11.24 17.29
C LYS A 91 14.45 10.85 17.60
N ASN A 92 14.68 10.02 18.63
CA ASN A 92 16.01 9.60 19.11
C ASN A 92 16.99 10.76 19.34
N GLY A 93 16.54 11.85 19.98
CA GLY A 93 17.37 13.02 20.29
C GLY A 93 17.73 13.91 19.09
N THR A 94 17.28 13.55 17.88
CA THR A 94 17.48 14.34 16.65
C THR A 94 16.18 15.06 16.29
N GLU A 95 16.27 16.37 16.04
CA GLU A 95 15.15 17.18 15.52
C GLU A 95 15.03 16.93 14.01
N ARG A 96 13.86 16.47 13.56
CA ARG A 96 13.54 16.31 12.14
C ARG A 96 12.23 17.00 11.82
N THR A 97 12.21 17.70 10.69
CA THR A 97 11.00 18.32 10.14
C THR A 97 10.10 17.23 9.58
N LEU A 98 8.83 17.20 9.99
CA LEU A 98 7.83 16.35 9.37
C LEU A 98 7.58 16.79 7.94
N THR A 99 7.71 15.86 7.01
CA THR A 99 7.44 16.12 5.59
C THR A 99 6.12 15.50 5.16
N LEU A 100 5.54 16.02 4.08
CA LEU A 100 4.36 15.41 3.45
C LEU A 100 4.60 13.94 3.05
N GLN A 101 5.84 13.61 2.67
CA GLN A 101 6.26 12.25 2.37
C GLN A 101 6.15 11.32 3.59
N ASP A 102 6.48 11.78 4.80
CA ASP A 102 6.33 10.98 6.02
C ASP A 102 4.85 10.63 6.28
N ALA A 103 3.95 11.60 6.04
CA ALA A 103 2.51 11.38 6.18
C ALA A 103 1.98 10.36 5.14
N ILE A 104 2.47 10.42 3.90
CA ILE A 104 2.09 9.49 2.83
C ILE A 104 2.65 8.10 3.07
N ASN A 105 3.89 8.00 3.55
CA ASN A 105 4.50 6.73 3.93
C ASN A 105 3.72 6.08 5.08
N ALA A 106 3.37 6.85 6.12
CA ALA A 106 2.54 6.38 7.21
C ALA A 106 1.13 5.96 6.73
N TYR A 107 0.53 6.74 5.84
CA TYR A 107 -0.75 6.41 5.21
C TYR A 107 -0.68 5.09 4.43
N SER A 108 0.39 4.87 3.66
CA SER A 108 0.64 3.66 2.87
C SER A 108 0.73 2.42 3.77
N ILE A 109 1.43 2.52 4.90
CA ILE A 109 1.49 1.44 5.91
C ILE A 109 0.09 1.08 6.44
N VAL A 110 -0.76 2.09 6.68
CA VAL A 110 -2.12 1.88 7.18
C VAL A 110 -3.00 1.17 6.14
N ILE A 111 -2.97 1.58 4.87
CA ILE A 111 -3.78 0.96 3.82
C ILE A 111 -3.31 -0.47 3.49
N GLN A 112 -2.01 -0.76 3.57
CA GLN A 112 -1.46 -2.12 3.49
C GLN A 112 -2.00 -3.02 4.60
N GLY A 113 -2.08 -2.51 5.83
CA GLY A 113 -2.75 -3.21 6.94
C GLY A 113 -4.20 -3.58 6.60
N GLY A 114 -4.91 -2.68 5.91
CA GLY A 114 -6.26 -2.93 5.39
C GLY A 114 -6.30 -4.08 4.35
N ALA A 115 -5.31 -4.16 3.47
CA ALA A 115 -5.18 -5.27 2.53
C ALA A 115 -4.95 -6.60 3.27
N ILE A 116 -4.02 -6.66 4.23
CA ILE A 116 -3.79 -7.87 5.04
C ILE A 116 -5.08 -8.35 5.71
N ILE A 117 -5.86 -7.44 6.28
CA ILE A 117 -7.15 -7.75 6.90
C ILE A 117 -8.13 -8.31 5.87
N ALA A 118 -8.20 -7.75 4.67
CA ALA A 118 -9.08 -8.26 3.62
C ALA A 118 -8.76 -9.71 3.25
N VAL A 119 -7.46 -10.09 3.19
CA VAL A 119 -7.04 -11.49 2.99
C VAL A 119 -7.48 -12.37 4.16
N VAL A 120 -7.26 -11.91 5.39
CA VAL A 120 -7.64 -12.66 6.60
C VAL A 120 -9.14 -12.93 6.62
N LEU A 121 -9.96 -11.94 6.28
CA LEU A 121 -11.41 -12.07 6.21
C LEU A 121 -11.84 -12.98 5.04
N LEU A 122 -11.27 -12.81 3.85
CA LEU A 122 -11.56 -13.62 2.67
C LEU A 122 -11.25 -15.10 2.91
N TYR A 123 -10.13 -15.40 3.58
CA TYR A 123 -9.68 -16.76 3.89
C TYR A 123 -10.01 -17.21 5.31
N TRP A 124 -10.93 -16.52 6.01
CA TRP A 124 -11.24 -16.79 7.42
C TRP A 124 -11.53 -18.27 7.70
N ARG A 125 -12.36 -18.90 6.86
CA ARG A 125 -12.68 -20.33 7.00
C ARG A 125 -11.43 -21.21 6.89
N ARG A 126 -10.50 -20.87 6.00
CA ARG A 126 -9.25 -21.61 5.78
C ARG A 126 -8.28 -21.41 6.95
N ILE A 127 -8.20 -20.21 7.51
CA ILE A 127 -7.43 -19.93 8.73
C ILE A 127 -7.94 -20.79 9.88
N VAL A 128 -9.26 -20.83 10.08
CA VAL A 128 -9.88 -21.69 11.11
C VAL A 128 -9.56 -23.17 10.86
N THR A 129 -9.55 -23.64 9.61
CA THR A 129 -9.14 -25.02 9.27
C THR A 129 -7.68 -25.29 9.66
N ILE A 130 -6.75 -24.38 9.36
CA ILE A 130 -5.34 -24.48 9.77
C ILE A 130 -5.23 -24.56 11.29
N LEU A 131 -5.91 -23.66 12.01
CA LEU A 131 -5.89 -23.62 13.48
C LEU A 131 -6.43 -24.90 14.10
N GLN A 132 -7.56 -25.41 13.59
CA GLN A 132 -8.12 -26.69 14.02
C GLN A 132 -7.17 -27.85 13.75
N GLY A 133 -6.41 -27.79 12.66
CA GLY A 133 -5.40 -28.80 12.34
C GLY A 133 -4.18 -28.76 13.23
N ILE A 134 -3.70 -27.57 13.58
CA ILE A 134 -2.63 -27.40 14.58
C ILE A 134 -3.09 -27.92 15.95
N LEU A 135 -4.37 -27.75 16.30
CA LEU A 135 -4.96 -28.29 17.53
C LEU A 135 -5.26 -29.81 17.48
N GLY A 136 -4.86 -30.52 16.42
CA GLY A 136 -5.05 -31.96 16.27
C GLY A 136 -6.49 -32.40 15.96
N ARG A 137 -7.40 -31.45 15.71
CA ARG A 137 -8.80 -31.73 15.39
C ARG A 137 -9.05 -32.00 13.91
N ASN A 138 -8.14 -31.57 13.03
CA ASN A 138 -8.28 -31.74 11.58
C ASN A 138 -6.94 -32.08 10.90
N PRO A 139 -6.73 -33.31 10.40
CA PRO A 139 -5.49 -33.69 9.73
C PRO A 139 -5.23 -32.90 8.43
N GLU A 140 -6.27 -32.48 7.70
CA GLU A 140 -6.13 -31.65 6.50
C GLU A 140 -5.60 -30.24 6.84
N GLY A 141 -6.07 -29.69 7.96
CA GLY A 141 -5.59 -28.40 8.48
C GLY A 141 -4.11 -28.42 8.83
N LEU A 142 -3.63 -29.53 9.39
CA LEU A 142 -2.21 -29.71 9.74
C LEU A 142 -1.33 -29.81 8.48
N LEU A 143 -1.80 -30.51 7.44
CA LEU A 143 -1.11 -30.58 6.15
C LEU A 143 -1.00 -29.18 5.52
N LEU A 144 -2.07 -28.39 5.57
CA LEU A 144 -2.07 -27.02 5.07
C LEU A 144 -1.11 -26.12 5.87
N ALA A 145 -1.10 -26.24 7.21
CA ALA A 145 -0.17 -25.53 8.08
C ALA A 145 1.31 -25.86 7.75
N ARG A 146 1.60 -27.16 7.63
CA ARG A 146 2.94 -27.66 7.31
C ARG A 146 3.41 -27.16 5.94
N ASN A 147 2.55 -27.25 4.93
CA ASN A 147 2.88 -26.79 3.58
C ASN A 147 3.11 -25.28 3.55
N LEU A 148 2.34 -24.51 4.31
CA LEU A 148 2.55 -23.07 4.46
C LEU A 148 3.90 -22.76 5.11
N ILE A 149 4.28 -23.48 6.17
CA ILE A 149 5.60 -23.32 6.81
C ILE A 149 6.70 -23.62 5.79
N PHE A 150 6.63 -24.71 5.05
CA PHE A 150 7.66 -25.05 4.06
C PHE A 150 7.72 -24.04 2.89
N ALA A 151 6.60 -23.43 2.52
CA ALA A 151 6.58 -22.39 1.51
C ALA A 151 7.17 -21.05 2.02
N PHE A 152 6.95 -20.74 3.30
CA PHE A 152 7.34 -19.47 3.90
C PHE A 152 8.78 -19.48 4.43
N LEU A 153 9.23 -20.58 5.02
CA LEU A 153 10.51 -20.67 5.74
C LEU A 153 11.72 -20.25 4.88
N PRO A 154 11.86 -20.67 3.61
CA PRO A 154 12.98 -20.23 2.78
C PRO A 154 12.96 -18.72 2.54
N ALA A 155 11.78 -18.14 2.30
CA ALA A 155 11.65 -16.70 2.09
C ALA A 155 11.97 -15.91 3.37
N ALA A 156 11.52 -16.39 4.54
CA ALA A 156 11.81 -15.75 5.83
C ALA A 156 13.30 -15.80 6.20
N ILE A 157 13.94 -16.97 6.00
CA ILE A 157 15.37 -17.13 6.25
C ILE A 157 16.17 -16.23 5.31
N LEU A 158 15.89 -16.25 4.00
CA LEU A 158 16.58 -15.38 3.05
C LEU A 158 16.33 -13.90 3.36
N GLY A 159 15.11 -13.51 3.73
CA GLY A 159 14.80 -12.15 4.15
C GLY A 159 15.66 -11.69 5.33
N LEU A 160 15.75 -12.51 6.39
CA LEU A 160 16.56 -12.19 7.57
C LEU A 160 18.07 -12.24 7.32
N LEU A 161 18.55 -13.10 6.41
CA LEU A 161 19.98 -13.22 6.09
C LEU A 161 20.48 -12.13 5.14
N LEU A 162 19.60 -11.57 4.31
CA LEU A 162 19.93 -10.51 3.36
C LEU A 162 19.52 -9.11 3.83
N ASP A 163 19.02 -8.98 5.07
CA ASP A 163 18.57 -7.69 5.64
C ASP A 163 19.68 -6.63 5.54
N ASP A 164 20.92 -7.00 5.92
CA ASP A 164 22.11 -6.14 5.85
C ASP A 164 22.55 -5.73 4.42
N ILE A 165 22.03 -6.38 3.37
CA ILE A 165 22.36 -6.10 1.96
C ILE A 165 21.26 -5.25 1.30
N ILE A 166 20.06 -5.24 1.87
CA ILE A 166 18.86 -4.63 1.29
C ILE A 166 18.52 -3.28 1.95
N GLU A 167 18.95 -3.05 3.20
CA GLU A 167 18.88 -1.75 3.90
C GLU A 167 20.05 -0.81 3.52
#